data_AF-A3JV68-F1
#
_entry.id   AF-A3JV68-F1
#
_cell.length_a   1.000
_cell.length_b   1.000
_cell.length_c   1.000
_cell.angle_alpha   90.00
_cell.angle_beta   90.00
_cell.angle_gamma   90.00
#
_symmetry.space_group_name_H-M   'P 1'
#
loop_
_entity.id
_entity.type
_entity.pdbx_description
1 polymer ?
#
loop_
_entity_poly.entity_id
_entity_poly.type
_entity_poly.pdbx_seq_one_letter_code
_entity_poly.pdbx_strand_id
1 'polypeptide(L)'
;MSVTRAILNRSSARKIFGMFLFSLLSFVGAANSQPKLSFVLKDMGYENIQIDGCAVTFSRRIVPAMKPNNGFAFTKFIELNSLKEFNDAQIDDVGSKLMKQFVLAAEFDSEYSHIYQKTKEFYKLIHESEKGISWPYKDSRSHNEFVTLLEYKMKLFIPNYQSMNRIIFFSKFGSSTHFEQYFSLAHENFELLSKFKSAVIEHSKMHSCKI
;
A
#
# COMPACT_ATOMS: atom_id res chain seq x y z
N MET A 1 -50.66 76.09 -51.23
CA MET A 1 -50.46 76.97 -50.05
C MET A 1 -49.74 76.12 -48.99
N SER A 2 -48.44 76.37 -48.74
CA SER A 2 -47.91 77.21 -47.63
C SER A 2 -48.26 76.61 -46.25
N VAL A 3 -47.42 76.36 -45.24
CA VAL A 3 -46.02 76.67 -44.82
C VAL A 3 -45.68 75.64 -43.71
N THR A 4 -44.62 74.85 -43.75
CA THR A 4 -43.29 74.97 -43.05
C THR A 4 -43.27 75.16 -41.52
N ARG A 5 -42.65 74.20 -40.78
CA ARG A 5 -41.49 74.30 -39.82
C ARG A 5 -41.57 73.18 -38.75
N ALA A 6 -40.57 72.27 -38.65
CA ALA A 6 -39.27 72.35 -37.93
C ALA A 6 -39.44 72.08 -36.39
N ILE A 7 -38.70 71.26 -35.63
CA ILE A 7 -37.25 71.00 -35.51
C ILE A 7 -36.97 69.81 -34.52
N LEU A 8 -35.92 69.03 -34.81
CA LEU A 8 -34.93 68.27 -33.99
C LEU A 8 -35.30 67.67 -32.60
N ASN A 9 -34.89 66.41 -32.32
CA ASN A 9 -33.61 66.12 -31.63
C ASN A 9 -33.18 64.63 -31.62
N ARG A 10 -31.87 64.48 -31.40
CA ARG A 10 -30.88 63.38 -31.46
C ARG A 10 -31.14 62.00 -30.79
N SER A 11 -30.27 61.06 -31.20
CA SER A 11 -29.55 60.03 -30.37
C SER A 11 -30.22 58.65 -30.28
N SER A 12 -29.55 57.49 -30.28
CA SER A 12 -28.24 56.99 -30.72
C SER A 12 -28.32 55.45 -30.62
N ALA A 13 -27.73 54.78 -31.61
CA ALA A 13 -27.11 53.45 -31.60
C ALA A 13 -27.54 52.36 -30.57
N ARG A 14 -27.89 51.16 -31.05
CA ARG A 14 -26.98 49.98 -31.18
C ARG A 14 -27.75 48.71 -31.56
N LYS A 15 -27.24 48.03 -32.60
CA LYS A 15 -27.50 46.63 -32.96
C LYS A 15 -26.99 45.69 -31.87
N ILE A 16 -27.61 44.53 -31.69
CA ILE A 16 -26.95 43.21 -31.62
C ILE A 16 -28.03 42.14 -31.84
N PHE A 17 -27.86 41.37 -32.92
CA PHE A 17 -28.53 40.11 -33.22
C PHE A 17 -27.77 39.01 -32.46
N GLY A 18 -28.44 38.31 -31.55
CA GLY A 18 -27.85 37.19 -30.79
C GLY A 18 -28.53 35.88 -31.16
N MET A 19 -27.94 35.18 -32.13
CA MET A 19 -28.29 33.83 -32.56
C MET A 19 -27.72 32.83 -31.54
N PHE A 20 -28.56 32.22 -30.71
CA PHE A 20 -28.15 31.22 -29.74
C PHE A 20 -27.89 29.88 -30.44
N LEU A 21 -26.61 29.59 -30.72
CA LEU A 21 -26.12 28.25 -31.01
C LEU A 21 -25.99 27.49 -29.67
N PHE A 22 -26.93 26.59 -29.38
CA PHE A 22 -26.75 25.60 -28.31
C PHE A 22 -25.73 24.55 -28.76
N SER A 23 -24.46 24.80 -28.45
CA SER A 23 -23.42 23.78 -28.54
C SER A 23 -23.57 22.84 -27.35
N LEU A 24 -24.14 21.66 -27.59
CA LEU A 24 -24.03 20.51 -26.68
C LEU A 24 -22.56 20.04 -26.70
N LEU A 25 -21.75 20.61 -25.81
CA LEU A 25 -20.48 20.03 -25.41
C LEU A 25 -20.79 18.78 -24.58
N SER A 26 -20.75 17.63 -25.25
CA SER A 26 -20.64 16.32 -24.59
C SER A 26 -19.32 16.28 -23.81
N PHE A 27 -19.34 16.71 -22.56
CA PHE A 27 -18.32 16.34 -21.58
C PHE A 27 -18.53 14.86 -21.23
N VAL A 28 -18.06 13.97 -22.11
CA VAL A 28 -17.69 12.62 -21.69
C VAL A 28 -16.40 12.76 -20.90
N GLY A 29 -16.54 13.27 -19.68
CA GLY A 29 -15.55 13.02 -18.65
C GLY A 29 -15.62 11.54 -18.37
N ALA A 30 -14.85 10.74 -19.11
CA ALA A 30 -14.41 9.46 -18.61
C ALA A 30 -13.63 9.80 -17.33
N ALA A 31 -14.35 9.85 -16.21
CA ALA A 31 -13.76 9.75 -14.90
C ALA A 31 -13.09 8.38 -14.90
N ASN A 32 -11.85 8.36 -15.38
CA ASN A 32 -10.93 7.27 -15.23
C ASN A 32 -10.63 7.24 -13.73
N SER A 33 -11.61 6.84 -12.92
CA SER A 33 -11.52 6.76 -11.48
C SER A 33 -10.72 5.51 -11.18
N GLN A 34 -9.43 5.60 -11.50
CA GLN A 34 -8.48 4.60 -11.08
C GLN A 34 -8.64 4.44 -9.56
N PRO A 35 -8.72 3.20 -9.06
CA PRO A 35 -9.07 2.97 -7.68
C PRO A 35 -7.90 3.42 -6.80
N LYS A 36 -8.14 4.40 -5.91
CA LYS A 36 -7.12 4.84 -4.96
C LYS A 36 -6.61 3.64 -4.16
N LEU A 37 -5.30 3.58 -3.91
CA LEU A 37 -4.65 2.50 -3.19
C LEU A 37 -5.35 2.13 -1.86
N SER A 38 -5.83 3.13 -1.13
CA SER A 38 -6.58 2.91 0.12
C SER A 38 -7.92 2.19 -0.08
N PHE A 39 -8.64 2.42 -1.18
CA PHE A 39 -9.87 1.70 -1.48
C PHE A 39 -9.58 0.24 -1.84
N VAL A 40 -8.55 -0.02 -2.66
CA VAL A 40 -8.20 -1.39 -3.02
C VAL A 40 -7.75 -2.20 -1.81
N LEU A 41 -6.93 -1.60 -0.93
CA LEU A 41 -6.54 -2.22 0.33
C LEU A 41 -7.77 -2.55 1.19
N LYS A 42 -8.75 -1.64 1.26
CA LYS A 42 -9.99 -1.89 1.98
C LYS A 42 -10.82 -3.03 1.37
N ASP A 43 -10.92 -3.08 0.03
CA ASP A 43 -11.62 -4.14 -0.69
C ASP A 43 -10.96 -5.52 -0.49
N MET A 44 -9.64 -5.54 -0.28
CA MET A 44 -8.88 -6.73 0.12
C MET A 44 -9.03 -7.10 1.61
N GLY A 45 -9.83 -6.35 2.37
CA GLY A 45 -10.09 -6.60 3.78
C GLY A 45 -9.01 -6.06 4.74
N TYR A 46 -8.16 -5.13 4.29
CA TYR A 46 -7.23 -4.43 5.17
C TYR A 46 -7.92 -3.27 5.92
N GLU A 47 -7.42 -2.98 7.12
CA GLU A 47 -7.86 -1.92 8.02
C GLU A 47 -6.69 -1.04 8.48
N ASN A 48 -6.96 0.06 9.19
CA ASN A 48 -5.95 1.00 9.68
C ASN A 48 -4.95 1.45 8.60
N ILE A 49 -5.49 1.77 7.42
CA ILE A 49 -4.69 2.13 6.24
C ILE A 49 -4.18 3.57 6.39
N GLN A 50 -2.86 3.75 6.32
CA GLN A 50 -2.19 5.04 6.32
C GLN A 50 -1.26 5.09 5.11
N ILE A 51 -1.33 6.19 4.37
CA ILE A 51 -0.53 6.42 3.17
C ILE A 51 0.02 7.84 3.27
N ASP A 52 1.34 7.96 3.38
CA ASP A 52 2.06 9.23 3.47
C ASP A 52 3.22 9.24 2.48
N GLY A 53 3.04 9.95 1.36
CA GLY A 53 3.97 9.91 0.24
C GLY A 53 4.18 8.47 -0.26
N CYS A 54 5.40 7.96 -0.07
CA CYS A 54 5.79 6.62 -0.46
C CYS A 54 5.72 5.60 0.68
N ALA A 55 5.39 6.02 1.90
CA ALA A 55 5.18 5.13 3.03
C ALA A 55 3.71 4.66 3.07
N VAL A 56 3.52 3.34 3.09
CA VAL A 56 2.22 2.68 3.13
C VAL A 56 2.18 1.75 4.33
N THR A 57 1.20 1.95 5.20
CA THR A 57 0.93 1.09 6.36
C THR A 57 -0.49 0.58 6.29
N PHE A 58 -0.69 -0.72 6.52
CA PHE A 58 -2.03 -1.31 6.62
C PHE A 58 -2.01 -2.53 7.52
N SER A 59 -3.18 -2.87 8.07
CA SER A 59 -3.34 -3.96 9.02
C SER A 59 -4.40 -4.94 8.57
N ARG A 60 -4.36 -6.18 9.08
CA ARG A 60 -5.43 -7.16 8.88
C ARG A 60 -5.57 -8.04 10.10
N ARG A 61 -6.80 -8.38 10.44
CA ARG A 61 -7.11 -9.44 11.42
C ARG A 61 -6.95 -10.81 10.78
N ILE A 62 -6.25 -11.69 11.48
CA ILE A 62 -6.07 -13.08 11.06
C ILE A 62 -7.28 -13.85 11.58
N VAL A 63 -8.13 -14.35 10.66
CA VAL A 63 -9.20 -15.27 11.04
C VAL A 63 -8.54 -16.58 11.48
N PRO A 64 -8.77 -17.07 12.71
CA PRO A 64 -8.11 -18.28 13.19
C PRO A 64 -8.58 -19.50 12.39
N ALA A 65 -7.82 -19.89 11.37
CA ALA A 65 -7.99 -21.18 10.69
C ALA A 65 -7.36 -22.27 11.57
N MET A 66 -8.06 -22.65 12.65
CA MET A 66 -7.80 -23.82 13.50
C MET A 66 -6.33 -24.30 13.57
N LYS A 67 -5.39 -23.46 14.05
CA LYS A 67 -3.97 -23.84 14.31
C LYS A 67 -3.35 -23.00 15.45
N PRO A 68 -2.27 -23.50 16.12
CA PRO A 68 -1.90 -23.11 17.49
C PRO A 68 -1.19 -21.75 17.63
N ASN A 69 -0.98 -21.02 16.54
CA ASN A 69 -0.39 -19.70 16.60
C ASN A 69 -1.44 -18.70 17.09
N ASN A 70 -1.28 -18.24 18.34
CA ASN A 70 -2.14 -17.26 19.01
C ASN A 70 -2.07 -15.85 18.38
N GLY A 71 -1.67 -15.74 17.11
CA GLY A 71 -1.64 -14.51 16.35
C GLY A 71 -3.05 -14.15 15.86
N PHE A 72 -3.45 -12.90 16.03
CA PHE A 72 -4.80 -12.43 15.71
C PHE A 72 -4.82 -11.25 14.74
N ALA A 73 -3.69 -10.58 14.51
CA ALA A 73 -3.58 -9.49 13.55
C ALA A 73 -2.14 -9.33 13.07
N PHE A 74 -1.96 -8.58 11.99
CA PHE A 74 -0.68 -8.03 11.61
C PHE A 74 -0.82 -6.61 11.08
N THR A 75 0.26 -5.84 11.15
CA THR A 75 0.43 -4.55 10.47
C THR A 75 1.66 -4.64 9.58
N LYS A 76 1.50 -4.29 8.30
CA LYS A 76 2.59 -4.25 7.32
C LYS A 76 2.95 -2.80 7.05
N PHE A 77 4.25 -2.52 7.05
CA PHE A 77 4.86 -1.24 6.72
C PHE A 77 5.69 -1.42 5.47
N ILE A 78 5.44 -0.61 4.43
CA ILE A 78 6.12 -0.68 3.15
C ILE A 78 6.49 0.72 2.73
N GLU A 79 7.75 0.92 2.41
CA GLU A 79 8.30 2.07 1.71
C GLU A 79 8.34 1.72 0.22
N LEU A 80 7.50 2.36 -0.58
CA LEU A 80 7.37 2.05 -2.00
C LEU A 80 8.68 2.27 -2.74
N ASN A 81 9.49 3.28 -2.38
CA ASN A 81 10.79 3.53 -3.01
C ASN A 81 11.79 2.37 -2.93
N SER A 82 11.58 1.44 -2.01
CA SER A 82 12.43 0.27 -1.86
C SER A 82 12.05 -0.87 -2.80
N LEU A 83 10.91 -0.81 -3.48
CA LEU A 83 10.44 -1.88 -4.37
C LEU A 83 11.20 -1.78 -5.70
N LYS A 84 11.84 -2.88 -6.11
CA LYS A 84 12.57 -2.94 -7.36
C LYS A 84 11.71 -3.57 -8.46
N GLU A 85 11.64 -2.91 -9.61
CA GLU A 85 10.98 -3.42 -10.82
C GLU A 85 9.52 -3.87 -10.56
N PHE A 86 8.83 -3.16 -9.66
CA PHE A 86 7.48 -3.53 -9.23
C PHE A 86 6.47 -3.47 -10.37
N ASN A 87 6.71 -2.61 -11.36
CA ASN A 87 5.90 -2.53 -12.58
C ASN A 87 5.82 -3.89 -13.29
N ASP A 88 6.89 -4.67 -13.24
CA ASP A 88 7.04 -5.96 -13.93
C ASP A 88 6.70 -7.17 -13.04
N ALA A 89 6.47 -6.94 -11.74
CA ALA A 89 6.11 -7.98 -10.77
C ALA A 89 4.90 -8.81 -11.22
N GLN A 90 5.03 -10.13 -11.24
CA GLN A 90 3.96 -11.05 -11.64
C GLN A 90 3.10 -11.45 -10.44
N ILE A 91 1.87 -11.87 -10.74
CA ILE A 91 0.97 -12.48 -9.76
C ILE A 91 0.96 -13.98 -10.04
N ASP A 92 1.57 -14.75 -9.14
CA ASP A 92 1.71 -16.20 -9.28
C ASP A 92 0.57 -16.93 -8.56
N ASP A 93 0.04 -17.99 -9.16
CA ASP A 93 -0.85 -18.94 -8.48
C ASP A 93 0.01 -19.95 -7.71
N VAL A 94 0.00 -19.84 -6.39
CA VAL A 94 0.71 -20.74 -5.46
C VAL A 94 -0.26 -21.63 -4.69
N GLY A 95 -1.54 -21.60 -5.07
CA GLY A 95 -2.60 -22.35 -4.42
C GLY A 95 -2.47 -23.85 -4.65
N SER A 96 -3.22 -24.59 -3.85
CA SER A 96 -3.48 -26.02 -4.11
C SER A 96 -4.85 -26.19 -4.75
N LYS A 97 -5.17 -27.40 -5.22
CA LYS A 97 -6.52 -27.72 -5.73
C LYS A 97 -7.64 -27.40 -4.72
N LEU A 98 -7.34 -27.41 -3.43
CA LEU A 98 -8.29 -27.21 -2.33
C LEU A 98 -8.38 -25.76 -1.86
N MET A 99 -7.38 -24.93 -2.16
CA MET A 99 -7.34 -23.54 -1.71
C MET A 99 -6.58 -22.72 -2.74
N LYS A 100 -7.30 -21.83 -3.42
CA LYS A 100 -6.70 -20.87 -4.34
C LYS A 100 -5.96 -19.81 -3.54
N GLN A 101 -4.72 -19.55 -3.92
CA GLN A 101 -3.91 -18.51 -3.31
C GLN A 101 -3.00 -17.93 -4.37
N PHE A 102 -3.10 -16.63 -4.56
CA PHE A 102 -2.27 -15.88 -5.48
C PHE A 102 -1.30 -15.02 -4.68
N VAL A 103 -0.10 -14.81 -5.21
CA VAL A 103 0.94 -14.01 -4.58
C VAL A 103 1.48 -12.99 -5.56
N LEU A 104 1.45 -11.71 -5.18
CA LEU A 104 2.21 -10.65 -5.81
C LEU A 104 3.50 -10.46 -5.02
N ALA A 105 4.66 -10.59 -5.67
CA ALA A 105 5.95 -10.41 -5.02
C ALA A 105 6.89 -9.52 -5.84
N ALA A 106 7.76 -8.78 -5.15
CA ALA A 106 8.79 -7.94 -5.75
C ALA A 106 10.03 -7.90 -4.86
N GLU A 107 11.20 -7.86 -5.46
CA GLU A 107 12.45 -7.66 -4.72
C GLU A 107 12.50 -6.26 -4.11
N PHE A 108 13.26 -6.13 -3.03
CA PHE A 108 13.69 -4.81 -2.59
C PHE A 108 15.00 -4.40 -3.26
N ASP A 109 15.30 -3.10 -3.29
CA ASP A 109 16.55 -2.59 -3.82
C ASP A 109 17.79 -3.06 -3.01
N SER A 110 18.99 -2.71 -3.51
CA SER A 110 20.25 -3.11 -2.90
C SER A 110 20.50 -2.42 -1.54
N GLU A 111 20.00 -1.20 -1.35
CA GLU A 111 20.12 -0.46 -0.09
C GLU A 111 19.36 -1.22 1.01
N TYR A 112 18.13 -1.63 0.71
CA TYR A 112 17.30 -2.43 1.59
C TYR A 112 17.93 -3.81 1.87
N SER A 113 18.53 -4.41 0.86
CA SER A 113 19.21 -5.71 0.98
C SER A 113 20.32 -5.70 2.04
N HIS A 114 21.06 -4.59 2.18
CA HIS A 114 22.08 -4.45 3.23
C HIS A 114 21.48 -4.41 4.64
N ILE A 115 20.36 -3.72 4.82
CA ILE A 115 19.70 -3.65 6.12
C ILE A 115 19.11 -5.01 6.50
N TYR A 116 18.58 -5.74 5.51
CA TYR A 116 18.13 -7.12 5.72
C TYR A 116 19.29 -8.04 6.17
N GLN A 117 20.54 -7.83 5.74
CA GLN A 117 21.67 -8.62 6.25
C GLN A 117 21.88 -8.45 7.76
N LYS A 118 21.71 -7.23 8.31
CA LYS A 118 21.77 -7.01 9.76
C LYS A 118 20.69 -7.80 10.50
N THR A 119 19.51 -7.97 9.89
CA THR A 119 18.44 -8.80 10.48
C THR A 119 18.85 -10.27 10.54
N LYS A 120 19.55 -10.78 9.50
CA LYS A 120 20.11 -12.14 9.48
C LYS A 120 21.20 -12.34 10.54
N GLU A 121 22.07 -11.35 10.70
CA GLU A 121 23.09 -11.36 11.76
C GLU A 121 22.44 -11.40 13.15
N PHE A 122 21.43 -10.58 13.39
CA PHE A 122 20.66 -10.61 14.63
C PHE A 122 20.05 -12.00 14.88
N TYR A 123 19.39 -12.59 13.87
CA TYR A 123 18.79 -13.92 14.01
C TYR A 123 19.83 -15.00 14.31
N LYS A 124 21.01 -14.93 13.66
CA LYS A 124 22.12 -15.83 13.96
C LYS A 124 22.60 -15.67 15.40
N LEU A 125 22.79 -14.44 15.87
CA LEU A 125 23.22 -14.16 17.25
C LEU A 125 22.22 -14.66 18.29
N ILE A 126 20.92 -14.46 18.06
CA ILE A 126 19.88 -15.00 18.96
C ILE A 126 19.92 -16.53 18.96
N HIS A 127 20.05 -17.16 17.79
CA HIS A 127 20.12 -18.61 17.71
C HIS A 127 21.34 -19.20 18.44
N GLU A 128 22.49 -18.52 18.38
CA GLU A 128 23.74 -18.94 19.06
C GLU A 128 23.71 -18.67 20.57
N SER A 129 23.13 -17.54 20.99
CA SER A 129 23.13 -17.11 22.40
C SER A 129 21.98 -17.71 23.21
N GLU A 130 20.83 -17.99 22.60
CA GLU A 130 19.63 -18.46 23.27
C GLU A 130 19.30 -19.90 22.82
N LYS A 131 19.94 -20.88 23.46
CA LYS A 131 19.74 -22.30 23.14
C LYS A 131 18.25 -22.68 23.20
N GLY A 132 17.73 -23.20 22.09
CA GLY A 132 16.34 -23.63 21.98
C GLY A 132 15.36 -22.55 21.49
N ILE A 133 15.83 -21.32 21.25
CA ILE A 133 15.04 -20.28 20.58
C ILE A 133 15.26 -20.38 19.07
N SER A 134 14.19 -20.69 18.34
CA SER A 134 14.16 -20.67 16.88
C SER A 134 13.40 -19.42 16.42
N TRP A 135 14.08 -18.27 16.54
CA TRP A 135 13.57 -16.99 16.06
C TRP A 135 14.15 -16.66 14.67
N PRO A 136 13.34 -16.23 13.68
CA PRO A 136 11.89 -16.06 13.72
C PRO A 136 11.07 -17.35 13.43
N TYR A 137 11.67 -18.54 13.21
CA TYR A 137 10.92 -19.74 12.79
C TYR A 137 11.23 -21.07 13.49
N LYS A 138 10.11 -21.76 13.85
CA LYS A 138 9.87 -23.19 14.17
C LYS A 138 9.97 -23.64 15.64
N ASP A 139 9.16 -23.05 16.53
CA ASP A 139 8.14 -23.75 17.33
C ASP A 139 7.33 -22.70 18.08
N SER A 140 6.00 -22.76 17.94
CA SER A 140 5.08 -21.77 18.49
C SER A 140 5.13 -21.66 20.00
N ARG A 141 5.61 -22.67 20.73
CA ARG A 141 5.50 -22.68 22.20
C ARG A 141 6.56 -21.84 22.90
N SER A 142 7.83 -21.98 22.56
CA SER A 142 8.94 -21.21 23.17
C SER A 142 9.08 -19.80 22.59
N HIS A 143 8.69 -19.59 21.34
CA HIS A 143 8.70 -18.26 20.69
C HIS A 143 7.91 -17.23 21.50
N ASN A 144 6.80 -17.67 22.10
CA ASN A 144 5.82 -16.83 22.75
C ASN A 144 6.29 -16.23 24.09
N GLU A 145 7.14 -16.92 24.85
CA GLU A 145 7.54 -16.45 26.19
C GLU A 145 8.63 -15.36 26.13
N PHE A 146 9.44 -15.35 25.06
CA PHE A 146 10.57 -14.44 24.92
C PHE A 146 10.32 -13.27 23.96
N VAL A 147 9.14 -13.15 23.33
CA VAL A 147 8.83 -12.09 22.33
C VAL A 147 9.27 -10.70 22.83
N THR A 148 8.89 -10.33 24.05
CA THR A 148 9.21 -8.99 24.60
C THR A 148 10.73 -8.76 24.72
N LEU A 149 11.47 -9.75 25.21
CA LEU A 149 12.92 -9.66 25.35
C LEU A 149 13.60 -9.59 23.98
N LEU A 150 13.15 -10.40 23.02
CA LEU A 150 13.69 -10.44 21.67
C LEU A 150 13.43 -9.15 20.91
N GLU A 151 12.21 -8.58 21.01
CA GLU A 151 11.91 -7.26 20.47
C GLU A 151 12.81 -6.17 21.09
N TYR A 152 13.04 -6.21 22.40
CA TYR A 152 13.95 -5.28 23.05
C TYR A 152 15.39 -5.42 22.53
N LYS A 153 15.92 -6.64 22.44
CA LYS A 153 17.26 -6.90 21.90
C LYS A 153 17.36 -6.48 20.43
N MET A 154 16.34 -6.74 19.62
CA MET A 154 16.28 -6.35 18.21
C MET A 154 16.36 -4.83 18.06
N LYS A 155 15.60 -4.08 18.87
CA LYS A 155 15.61 -2.61 18.88
C LYS A 155 17.00 -2.02 19.17
N LEU A 156 17.75 -2.65 20.06
CA LEU A 156 19.12 -2.24 20.38
C LEU A 156 20.10 -2.58 19.26
N PHE A 157 19.92 -3.73 18.60
CA PHE A 157 20.84 -4.21 17.57
C PHE A 157 20.63 -3.52 16.21
N ILE A 158 19.38 -3.22 15.86
CA ILE A 158 19.00 -2.60 14.58
C ILE A 158 18.46 -1.19 14.87
N PRO A 159 19.34 -0.18 15.01
CA PRO A 159 18.88 1.19 15.18
C PRO A 159 18.05 1.61 13.96
N ASN A 160 17.01 2.42 14.21
CA ASN A 160 16.07 2.90 13.19
C ASN A 160 15.25 1.83 12.47
N TYR A 161 15.07 0.63 13.05
CA TYR A 161 14.23 -0.42 12.43
C TYR A 161 12.79 0.02 12.06
N GLN A 162 12.28 1.10 12.68
CA GLN A 162 10.97 1.68 12.41
C GLN A 162 10.84 2.31 11.02
N SER A 163 11.96 2.64 10.35
CA SER A 163 11.94 3.11 8.96
C SER A 163 12.05 1.96 7.95
N MET A 164 12.14 0.71 8.40
CA MET A 164 12.26 -0.45 7.51
C MET A 164 10.89 -1.03 7.13
N ASN A 165 10.85 -1.71 5.98
CA ASN A 165 9.74 -2.57 5.62
C ASN A 165 9.66 -3.72 6.61
N ARG A 166 8.50 -3.88 7.22
CA ARG A 166 8.35 -4.88 8.26
C ARG A 166 6.90 -5.30 8.38
N ILE A 167 6.72 -6.45 8.98
CA ILE A 167 5.43 -6.90 9.46
C ILE A 167 5.53 -6.99 10.97
N ILE A 168 4.59 -6.35 11.66
CA ILE A 168 4.37 -6.55 13.09
C ILE A 168 3.21 -7.53 13.23
N PHE A 169 3.46 -8.72 13.75
CA PHE A 169 2.43 -9.68 14.10
C PHE A 169 2.00 -9.47 15.55
N PHE A 170 0.69 -9.51 15.79
CA PHE A 170 0.12 -9.36 17.12
C PHE A 170 -0.42 -10.70 17.61
N SER A 171 -0.01 -11.08 18.81
CA SER A 171 -0.44 -12.30 19.48
C SER A 171 -0.81 -12.01 20.93
N LYS A 172 -1.38 -13.01 21.62
CA LYS A 172 -1.65 -12.89 23.08
C LYS A 172 -0.40 -12.68 23.94
N PHE A 173 0.79 -12.89 23.39
CA PHE A 173 2.07 -12.73 24.10
C PHE A 173 2.78 -11.40 23.80
N GLY A 174 2.17 -10.57 22.96
CA GLY A 174 2.75 -9.31 22.49
C GLY A 174 2.95 -9.28 20.98
N SER A 175 3.62 -8.22 20.54
CA SER A 175 3.92 -7.97 19.13
C SER A 175 5.31 -8.49 18.76
N SER A 176 5.43 -9.18 17.62
CA SER A 176 6.71 -9.58 17.04
C SER A 176 6.95 -8.87 15.70
N THR A 177 8.13 -8.30 15.53
CA THR A 177 8.56 -7.61 14.31
C THR A 177 9.33 -8.59 13.43
N HIS A 178 8.93 -8.65 12.16
CA HIS A 178 9.58 -9.45 11.13
C HIS A 178 9.99 -8.54 9.98
N PHE A 179 11.25 -8.62 9.58
CA PHE A 179 11.75 -7.96 8.38
C PHE A 179 11.70 -8.93 7.21
N GLU A 180 11.13 -8.48 6.10
CA GLU A 180 11.03 -9.29 4.89
C GLU A 180 12.25 -9.06 3.99
N GLN A 181 12.68 -10.11 3.29
CA GLN A 181 13.73 -10.02 2.27
C GLN A 181 13.24 -9.40 0.96
N TYR A 182 11.94 -9.55 0.69
CA TYR A 182 11.25 -9.11 -0.50
C TYR A 182 9.82 -8.76 -0.12
N PHE A 183 9.19 -7.89 -0.90
CA PHE A 183 7.78 -7.62 -0.74
C PHE A 183 6.96 -8.83 -1.20
N SER A 184 5.96 -9.21 -0.41
CA SER A 184 4.96 -10.18 -0.85
C SER A 184 3.57 -9.82 -0.32
N LEU A 185 2.54 -10.07 -1.13
CA LEU A 185 1.15 -9.95 -0.72
C LEU A 185 0.35 -11.12 -1.29
N ALA A 186 -0.27 -11.89 -0.40
CA ALA A 186 -1.07 -13.04 -0.77
C ALA A 186 -2.57 -12.72 -0.68
N HIS A 187 -3.36 -13.20 -1.64
CA HIS A 187 -4.82 -13.11 -1.62
C HIS A 187 -5.46 -14.28 -2.37
N GLU A 188 -6.67 -14.66 -2.00
CA GLU A 188 -7.46 -15.70 -2.71
C GLU A 188 -8.07 -15.23 -4.04
N ASN A 189 -7.97 -13.92 -4.33
CA ASN A 189 -8.60 -13.29 -5.48
C ASN A 189 -7.53 -12.55 -6.30
N PHE A 190 -7.28 -13.08 -7.50
CA PHE A 190 -6.32 -12.54 -8.46
C PHE A 190 -6.67 -11.10 -8.88
N GLU A 191 -7.94 -10.81 -9.14
CA GLU A 191 -8.38 -9.48 -9.60
C GLU A 191 -8.09 -8.40 -8.56
N LEU A 192 -8.26 -8.71 -7.28
CA LEU A 192 -7.93 -7.78 -6.21
C LEU A 192 -6.44 -7.51 -6.10
N LEU A 193 -5.57 -8.52 -6.28
CA LEU A 193 -4.13 -8.31 -6.35
C LEU A 193 -3.72 -7.51 -7.58
N SER A 194 -4.37 -7.73 -8.73
CA SER A 194 -4.13 -6.99 -9.97
C SER A 194 -4.52 -5.50 -9.82
N LYS A 195 -5.67 -5.23 -9.21
CA LYS A 195 -6.09 -3.86 -8.84
C LYS A 195 -5.10 -3.23 -7.86
N PHE A 196 -4.60 -4.01 -6.89
CA PHE A 196 -3.63 -3.51 -5.91
C PHE A 196 -2.32 -3.12 -6.61
N LYS A 197 -1.77 -4.01 -7.45
CA LYS A 197 -0.58 -3.72 -8.26
C LYS A 197 -0.77 -2.43 -9.04
N SER A 198 -1.88 -2.30 -9.77
CA SER A 198 -2.18 -1.11 -10.58
C SER A 198 -2.27 0.17 -9.74
N ALA A 199 -2.94 0.10 -8.58
CA ALA A 199 -3.09 1.24 -7.67
C ALA A 199 -1.75 1.65 -7.03
N VAL A 200 -0.85 0.71 -6.73
CA VAL A 200 0.51 1.02 -6.25
C VAL A 200 1.32 1.74 -7.33
N ILE A 201 1.26 1.26 -8.57
CA ILE A 201 1.97 1.88 -9.71
C ILE A 201 1.48 3.32 -9.93
N GLU A 202 0.17 3.53 -9.95
CA GLU A 202 -0.40 4.87 -10.10
C GLU A 202 -0.06 5.79 -8.94
N HIS A 203 -0.23 5.31 -7.70
CA HIS A 203 0.11 6.07 -6.49
C HIS A 203 1.57 6.50 -6.50
N SER A 204 2.47 5.60 -6.92
CA SER A 204 3.90 5.86 -7.04
C SER A 204 4.21 6.94 -8.07
N LYS A 205 3.54 6.93 -9.22
CA LYS A 205 3.67 8.01 -10.23
C LYS A 205 3.21 9.36 -9.68
N MET A 206 2.09 9.39 -8.95
CA MET A 206 1.57 10.64 -8.38
C MET A 206 2.47 11.24 -7.30
N HIS A 207 3.18 10.40 -6.54
CA HIS A 207 4.02 10.83 -5.41
C HIS A 207 5.52 10.74 -5.70
N SER A 208 5.90 10.49 -6.97
CA SER A 208 7.30 10.35 -7.41
C SER A 208 8.09 9.25 -6.67
N CYS A 209 7.42 8.14 -6.30
CA CYS A 209 8.09 6.97 -5.73
C CYS A 209 8.78 6.18 -6.85
N LYS A 210 10.04 5.78 -6.63
CA LYS A 210 10.83 4.98 -7.57
C LYS A 210 10.53 3.50 -7.34
N ILE A 211 9.75 2.89 -8.23
CA ILE A 211 9.37 1.47 -8.15
C ILE A 211 9.63 0.72 -9.46
#